data_AF-Q0CMD3-F1
#
_entry.id   AF-Q0CMD3-F1
#
_cell.length_a   1.000
_cell.length_b   1.000
_cell.length_c   1.000
_cell.angle_alpha   90.00
_cell.angle_beta   90.00
_cell.angle_gamma   90.00
#
_symmetry.space_group_name_H-M   'P 1'
#
loop_
_entity.id
_entity.type
_entity.pdbx_description
1 polymer ?
#
loop_
_entity_poly.entity_id
_entity_poly.type
_entity_poly.pdbx_seq_one_letter_code
_entity_poly.pdbx_strand_id
1 'polypeptide(L)'
;MYPAAYKIYCEYCKKYQSKPEYKDIPSESTTSRQVKLPEGTALLIPPQDKDTKKGSKGPKGHWIICLFTSQGYGKKVSPPDVILQNTRLAVADMKKQVDELGADIGELWSCRFNSGLFKVEWELSRKILEEFDLRVTVARPEGESE
;
A
#
# COMPACT_ATOMS: atom_id res chain seq x y z
N MET A 1 -16.24 6.46 -4.46
CA MET A 1 -15.99 5.01 -4.61
C MET A 1 -15.21 4.83 -5.91
N TYR A 2 -14.23 3.92 -5.96
CA TYR A 2 -13.27 3.79 -7.06
C TYR A 2 -13.38 2.43 -7.80
N PRO A 3 -14.51 2.15 -8.50
CA PRO A 3 -14.72 0.86 -9.16
C PRO A 3 -13.72 0.57 -10.30
N ALA A 4 -13.28 1.58 -11.05
CA ALA A 4 -12.32 1.37 -12.13
C ALA A 4 -10.91 1.05 -11.60
N ALA A 5 -10.44 1.77 -10.59
CA ALA A 5 -9.18 1.46 -9.93
C ALA A 5 -9.21 0.08 -9.25
N TYR A 6 -10.34 -0.29 -8.64
CA TYR A 6 -10.51 -1.61 -8.05
C TYR A 6 -10.36 -2.74 -9.08
N LYS A 7 -10.83 -2.53 -10.33
CA LYS A 7 -10.65 -3.50 -11.41
C LYS A 7 -9.16 -3.71 -11.76
N ILE A 8 -8.38 -2.63 -11.83
CA ILE A 8 -6.93 -2.69 -12.07
C ILE A 8 -6.24 -3.48 -10.97
N TYR A 9 -6.57 -3.19 -9.71
CA TYR A 9 -6.08 -3.96 -8.55
C TYR A 9 -6.43 -5.45 -8.67
N CYS A 10 -7.68 -5.79 -9.00
CA CYS A 10 -8.09 -7.19 -9.15
C CYS A 10 -7.32 -7.93 -10.25
N GLU A 11 -7.11 -7.29 -11.40
CA GLU A 11 -6.35 -7.87 -12.52
C GLU A 11 -4.88 -8.09 -12.14
N TYR A 12 -4.28 -7.13 -11.44
CA TYR A 12 -2.92 -7.24 -10.92
C TYR A 12 -2.78 -8.41 -9.94
N CYS A 13 -3.69 -8.55 -8.96
CA CYS A 13 -3.69 -9.68 -8.03
C CYS A 13 -3.90 -11.02 -8.75
N LYS A 14 -4.80 -11.08 -9.73
CA LYS A 14 -5.07 -12.32 -10.51
C LYS A 14 -3.84 -12.80 -11.27
N LYS A 15 -3.01 -11.89 -11.80
CA LYS A 15 -1.76 -12.23 -12.49
C LYS A 15 -0.82 -13.04 -11.59
N TYR A 16 -0.62 -12.60 -10.35
CA TYR A 16 0.26 -13.30 -9.40
C TYR A 16 -0.38 -14.54 -8.77
N GLN A 17 -1.71 -14.63 -8.77
CA GLN A 17 -2.42 -15.86 -8.40
C GLN A 17 -2.28 -16.94 -9.48
N SER A 18 -2.37 -16.58 -10.76
CA SER A 18 -2.28 -17.53 -11.87
C SER A 18 -0.83 -17.95 -12.15
N LYS A 19 0.13 -17.04 -11.98
CA LYS A 19 1.56 -17.32 -12.15
C LYS A 19 2.33 -16.81 -10.94
N PRO A 20 2.45 -17.63 -9.87
CA PRO A 20 3.23 -17.27 -8.70
C PRO A 20 4.69 -16.96 -9.04
N GLU A 21 5.16 -15.81 -8.58
CA GLU A 21 6.55 -15.39 -8.68
C GLU A 21 7.11 -15.18 -7.27
N TYR A 22 8.40 -15.45 -7.10
CA TYR A 22 9.07 -15.37 -5.80
C TYR A 22 10.32 -14.50 -5.92
N LYS A 23 10.60 -13.74 -4.86
CA LYS A 23 11.77 -12.88 -4.75
C LYS A 23 12.48 -13.17 -3.43
N ASP A 24 13.78 -13.37 -3.48
CA ASP A 24 14.60 -13.49 -2.29
C ASP A 24 14.91 -12.10 -1.75
N ILE A 25 14.62 -11.91 -0.47
CA ILE A 25 14.88 -10.68 0.25
C ILE A 25 16.03 -10.92 1.23
N PRO A 26 17.07 -10.07 1.20
CA PRO A 26 18.11 -10.09 2.21
C PRO A 26 17.47 -9.88 3.59
N SER A 27 17.67 -10.83 4.50
CA SER A 27 17.34 -10.66 5.91
C SER A 27 18.59 -10.23 6.66
N GLU A 28 18.44 -9.45 7.74
CA GLU A 28 19.54 -9.16 8.67
C GLU A 28 20.00 -10.42 9.42
N SER A 29 19.16 -11.46 9.49
CA SER A 29 19.56 -12.80 9.89
C SER A 29 20.20 -13.54 8.71
N THR A 30 21.13 -14.47 8.97
CA THR A 30 21.89 -15.28 8.00
C THR A 30 21.07 -16.14 7.01
N THR A 31 19.75 -15.95 6.94
CA THR A 31 18.80 -16.69 6.09
C THR A 31 18.02 -15.72 5.22
N SER A 32 18.25 -15.74 3.90
CA SER A 32 17.41 -15.03 2.92
C SER A 32 15.96 -15.48 3.04
N ARG A 33 15.01 -14.54 3.05
CA ARG A 33 13.58 -14.83 3.08
C ARG A 33 13.03 -14.78 1.66
N GLN A 34 12.43 -15.88 1.21
CA GLN A 34 11.67 -15.88 -0.04
C GLN A 34 10.27 -15.28 0.19
N VAL A 35 9.92 -14.28 -0.60
CA VAL A 35 8.61 -13.60 -0.57
C VAL A 35 7.88 -13.86 -1.88
N LYS A 36 6.58 -14.14 -1.80
CA LYS A 36 5.72 -14.39 -2.96
C LYS A 36 5.12 -13.08 -3.44
N LEU A 37 5.35 -12.74 -4.71
CA LEU A 37 4.80 -11.52 -5.28
C LEU A 37 3.25 -11.56 -5.31
N PRO A 38 2.58 -10.41 -5.12
CA PRO A 38 3.15 -9.08 -5.02
C PRO A 38 3.50 -8.63 -3.59
N GLU A 39 3.60 -9.52 -2.60
CA GLU A 39 3.97 -9.11 -1.22
C GLU A 39 5.30 -8.33 -1.20
N GLY A 40 5.34 -7.26 -0.39
CA GLY A 40 6.49 -6.37 -0.30
C GLY A 40 6.66 -5.42 -1.50
N THR A 41 5.66 -5.32 -2.38
CA THR A 41 5.63 -4.35 -3.49
C THR A 41 4.49 -3.37 -3.34
N ALA A 42 4.51 -2.31 -4.14
CA ALA A 42 3.40 -1.38 -4.29
C ALA A 42 2.85 -1.40 -5.72
N LEU A 43 1.55 -1.10 -5.86
CA LEU A 43 0.93 -0.79 -7.14
C LEU A 43 0.41 0.65 -7.11
N LEU A 44 0.94 1.49 -7.99
CA LEU A 44 0.44 2.84 -8.24
C LEU A 44 -0.62 2.79 -9.34
N ILE A 45 -1.83 3.21 -9.02
CA ILE A 45 -2.96 3.27 -9.95
C ILE A 45 -3.23 4.74 -10.28
N PRO A 46 -3.13 5.16 -11.56
CA PRO A 46 -3.39 6.54 -11.95
C PRO A 46 -4.86 6.92 -11.76
N PRO A 47 -5.17 8.22 -11.68
CA PRO A 47 -6.54 8.71 -11.67
C PRO A 47 -7.36 8.11 -12.80
N GLN A 48 -8.52 7.56 -12.46
CA GLN A 48 -9.44 6.97 -13.43
C GLN A 48 -10.55 7.96 -13.75
N ASP A 49 -10.75 8.27 -15.02
CA ASP A 49 -11.81 9.18 -15.46
C ASP A 49 -13.21 8.73 -15.01
N LYS A 50 -13.42 7.40 -14.97
CA LYS A 50 -14.69 6.79 -14.53
C LYS A 50 -14.93 6.91 -13.03
N ASP A 51 -13.87 7.06 -12.24
CA ASP A 51 -13.97 7.20 -10.78
C ASP A 51 -14.00 8.67 -10.35
N THR A 52 -13.64 9.59 -11.26
CA THR A 52 -13.68 11.03 -11.03
C THR A 52 -15.10 11.55 -11.31
N LYS A 53 -15.72 12.25 -10.34
CA LYS A 53 -17.06 12.82 -10.54
C LYS A 53 -17.01 13.87 -11.66
N LYS A 54 -17.75 13.67 -12.75
CA LYS A 54 -17.97 14.72 -13.76
C LYS A 54 -18.64 15.92 -13.07
N GLY A 55 -17.93 17.05 -12.97
CA GLY A 55 -18.46 18.32 -12.45
C GLY A 55 -18.01 18.75 -11.04
N SER A 56 -17.14 17.99 -10.36
CA SER A 56 -16.57 18.45 -9.09
C SER A 56 -15.51 19.53 -9.33
N LYS A 57 -15.66 20.71 -8.70
CA LYS A 57 -14.68 21.82 -8.69
C LYS A 57 -13.40 21.51 -7.86
N GLY A 58 -13.05 20.23 -7.70
CA GLY A 58 -11.90 19.76 -6.94
C GLY A 58 -10.73 19.34 -7.84
N PRO A 59 -9.54 19.06 -7.26
CA PRO A 59 -8.36 18.65 -8.03
C PRO A 59 -8.63 17.40 -8.88
N LYS A 60 -7.93 17.33 -10.02
CA LYS A 60 -8.11 16.36 -11.11
C LYS A 60 -7.77 14.93 -10.67
N GLY A 61 -8.69 14.27 -9.98
CA GLY A 61 -8.59 12.86 -9.58
C GLY A 61 -7.42 12.57 -8.62
N HIS A 62 -7.40 11.36 -8.07
CA HIS A 62 -6.38 10.93 -7.10
C HIS A 62 -5.70 9.66 -7.59
N TRP A 63 -4.40 9.56 -7.35
CA TRP A 63 -3.67 8.30 -7.46
C TRP A 63 -4.06 7.40 -6.29
N ILE A 64 -4.16 6.09 -6.54
CA ILE A 64 -4.38 5.09 -5.50
C ILE A 64 -3.13 4.25 -5.38
N ILE A 65 -2.66 4.07 -4.15
CA ILE A 65 -1.49 3.27 -3.84
C ILE A 65 -1.95 2.02 -3.09
N CYS A 66 -1.68 0.84 -3.65
CA CYS A 66 -1.91 -0.43 -2.99
C CYS A 66 -0.59 -0.97 -2.44
N LEU A 67 -0.45 -1.05 -1.12
CA LEU A 67 0.69 -1.69 -0.45
C LEU A 67 0.36 -3.15 -0.17
N PHE A 68 1.15 -4.09 -0.70
CA PHE A 68 0.91 -5.51 -0.54
C PHE A 68 1.67 -6.07 0.67
N THR A 69 1.01 -6.10 1.83
CA THR A 69 1.67 -6.43 3.11
C THR A 69 1.38 -7.83 3.63
N SER A 70 0.38 -8.52 3.06
CA SER A 70 -0.03 -9.88 3.43
C SER A 70 -0.75 -10.58 2.27
N GLN A 71 -0.53 -11.88 2.11
CA GLN A 71 -1.18 -12.77 1.14
C GLN A 71 -2.66 -13.02 1.45
N GLY A 72 -3.02 -12.93 2.72
CA GLY A 72 -4.35 -13.24 3.22
C GLY A 72 -4.90 -12.17 4.15
N TYR A 73 -6.19 -12.26 4.41
CA TYR A 73 -6.90 -11.43 5.37
C TYR A 73 -7.67 -12.32 6.38
N GLY A 74 -8.15 -11.73 7.48
CA GLY A 74 -8.81 -12.46 8.56
C GLY A 74 -7.91 -13.51 9.20
N LYS A 75 -8.33 -14.79 9.15
CA LYS A 75 -7.57 -15.91 9.77
C LYS A 75 -6.27 -16.27 9.04
N LYS A 76 -6.06 -15.75 7.82
CA LYS A 76 -4.89 -16.03 6.98
C LYS A 76 -3.93 -14.83 6.91
N VAL A 77 -4.07 -13.87 7.82
CA VAL A 77 -3.19 -12.70 7.92
C VAL A 77 -1.78 -13.15 8.33
N SER A 78 -0.77 -12.57 7.67
CA SER A 78 0.63 -12.76 8.07
C SER A 78 0.89 -12.20 9.48
N PRO A 79 1.87 -12.74 10.23
CA PRO A 79 2.23 -12.19 11.54
C PRO A 79 2.60 -10.69 11.50
N PRO A 80 2.39 -9.92 12.59
CA PRO A 80 2.65 -8.47 12.61
C PRO A 80 4.06 -8.05 12.20
N ASP A 81 5.09 -8.79 12.63
CA ASP A 81 6.49 -8.56 12.24
C ASP A 81 6.69 -8.72 10.73
N VAL A 82 6.06 -9.73 10.14
CA VAL A 82 6.05 -9.95 8.68
C VAL A 82 5.33 -8.82 7.95
N ILE A 83 4.18 -8.39 8.44
CA ILE A 83 3.44 -7.26 7.86
C ILE A 83 4.30 -6.00 7.87
N LEU A 84 4.99 -5.71 8.97
CA LEU A 84 5.85 -4.53 9.08
C LEU A 84 7.07 -4.62 8.14
N GLN A 85 7.70 -5.78 8.03
CA GLN A 85 8.77 -6.00 7.03
C GLN A 85 8.26 -5.78 5.60
N ASN A 86 7.14 -6.40 5.24
CA ASN A 86 6.53 -6.23 3.92
C ASN A 86 6.08 -4.79 3.69
N THR A 87 5.62 -4.08 4.74
CA THR A 87 5.25 -2.66 4.66
C THR A 87 6.46 -1.80 4.31
N ARG A 88 7.61 -2.01 4.97
CA ARG A 88 8.85 -1.30 4.62
C ARG A 88 9.25 -1.50 3.16
N LEU A 89 9.21 -2.75 2.71
CA LEU A 89 9.54 -3.11 1.33
C LEU A 89 8.56 -2.47 0.33
N ALA A 90 7.26 -2.50 0.62
CA ALA A 90 6.24 -1.90 -0.24
C ALA A 90 6.36 -0.37 -0.30
N VAL A 91 6.67 0.29 0.82
CA VAL A 91 6.88 1.75 0.85
C VAL A 91 8.16 2.15 0.09
N ALA A 92 9.24 1.37 0.23
CA ALA A 92 10.46 1.58 -0.55
C ALA A 92 10.20 1.43 -2.06
N ASP A 93 9.47 0.38 -2.45
CA ASP A 93 9.09 0.11 -3.83
C ASP A 93 8.16 1.21 -4.38
N MET A 94 7.21 1.70 -3.56
CA MET A 94 6.35 2.83 -3.90
C MET A 94 7.18 4.10 -4.19
N LYS A 95 8.11 4.48 -3.30
CA LYS A 95 8.95 5.68 -3.51
C LYS A 95 9.75 5.56 -4.79
N LYS A 96 10.39 4.40 -5.01
CA LYS A 96 11.11 4.13 -6.26
C LYS A 96 10.22 4.34 -7.49
N GLN A 97 9.00 3.80 -7.50
CA GLN A 97 8.07 3.98 -8.62
C GLN A 97 7.66 5.45 -8.80
N VAL A 98 7.46 6.21 -7.71
CA VAL A 98 7.16 7.65 -7.80
C VAL A 98 8.33 8.42 -8.42
N ASP A 99 9.55 8.15 -7.95
CA ASP A 99 10.77 8.79 -8.45
C ASP A 99 10.97 8.49 -9.96
N GLU A 100 10.73 7.24 -10.38
CA GLU A 100 10.81 6.82 -11.79
C GLU A 100 9.75 7.49 -12.67
N LEU A 101 8.58 7.80 -12.12
CA LEU A 101 7.54 8.56 -12.82
C LEU A 101 7.89 10.06 -12.94
N GLY A 102 8.92 10.54 -12.26
CA GLY A 102 9.25 11.96 -12.16
C GLY A 102 8.12 12.77 -11.53
N ALA A 103 7.27 12.12 -10.73
CA ALA A 103 6.14 12.74 -10.07
C ALA A 103 6.53 13.17 -8.66
N ASP A 104 6.05 14.32 -8.22
CA ASP A 104 6.15 14.71 -6.81
C ASP A 104 4.93 14.20 -6.04
N ILE A 105 5.15 13.65 -4.85
CA ILE A 105 4.05 13.26 -3.96
C ILE A 105 3.51 14.54 -3.35
N GLY A 106 2.44 15.09 -3.93
CA GLY A 106 1.78 16.28 -3.41
C GLY A 106 1.26 16.07 -1.98
N GLU A 107 0.06 15.50 -1.84
CA GLU A 107 -0.49 15.15 -0.53
C GLU A 107 -0.75 13.65 -0.45
N LEU A 108 -0.18 12.98 0.56
CA LEU A 108 -0.43 11.58 0.83
C LEU A 108 -1.51 11.42 1.90
N TRP A 109 -2.65 10.87 1.50
CA TRP A 109 -3.77 10.59 2.38
C TRP A 109 -3.88 9.09 2.61
N SER A 110 -4.15 8.67 3.84
CA SER A 110 -4.36 7.26 4.16
C SER A 110 -5.32 7.07 5.33
N CYS A 111 -5.76 5.84 5.54
CA CYS A 111 -6.34 5.42 6.82
C CYS A 111 -5.22 4.94 7.78
N ARG A 112 -5.59 4.50 8.99
CA ARG A 112 -4.68 3.74 9.85
C ARG A 112 -4.51 2.31 9.32
N PHE A 113 -3.84 2.18 8.17
CA PHE A 113 -3.67 0.89 7.52
C PHE A 113 -2.90 -0.09 8.42
N ASN A 114 -3.15 -1.38 8.22
CA ASN A 114 -2.75 -2.50 9.09
C ASN A 114 -3.41 -2.54 10.50
N SER A 115 -3.99 -1.45 11.02
CA SER A 115 -4.56 -1.43 12.39
C SER A 115 -5.95 -2.01 12.54
N GLY A 116 -6.68 -2.19 11.44
CA GLY A 116 -7.98 -2.86 11.45
C GLY A 116 -7.84 -4.38 11.45
N LEU A 117 -8.18 -5.00 10.32
CA LEU A 117 -8.22 -6.47 10.19
C LEU A 117 -6.86 -7.16 10.38
N PHE A 118 -5.75 -6.43 10.27
CA PHE A 118 -4.41 -6.99 10.43
C PHE A 118 -3.84 -6.84 11.85
N LYS A 119 -4.54 -6.10 12.72
CA LYS A 119 -4.22 -5.96 14.15
C LYS A 119 -2.77 -5.52 14.44
N VAL A 120 -2.24 -4.62 13.61
CA VAL A 120 -0.93 -4.00 13.83
C VAL A 120 -1.12 -2.59 14.38
N GLU A 121 -0.49 -2.30 15.52
CA GLU A 121 -0.51 -0.95 16.11
C GLU A 121 -0.12 0.12 15.08
N TRP A 122 -0.93 1.18 15.00
CA TRP A 122 -0.80 2.20 13.96
C TRP A 122 0.57 2.88 14.02
N GLU A 123 1.08 3.11 15.22
CA GLU A 123 2.35 3.74 15.53
C GLU A 123 3.52 3.01 14.85
N LEU A 124 3.44 1.69 14.70
CA LEU A 124 4.48 0.91 14.01
C LEU A 124 4.43 1.12 12.50
N SER A 125 3.23 1.20 11.91
CA SER A 125 3.07 1.50 10.48
C SER A 125 3.41 2.96 10.16
N ARG A 126 3.10 3.89 11.09
CA ARG A 126 3.46 5.31 11.00
C ARG A 126 4.98 5.50 11.03
N LYS A 127 5.69 4.84 11.95
CA LYS A 127 7.15 4.92 12.02
C LYS A 127 7.82 4.52 10.71
N ILE A 128 7.30 3.50 10.03
CA ILE A 128 7.80 3.12 8.70
C ILE A 128 7.65 4.28 7.71
N LEU A 129 6.49 4.96 7.67
CA LEU A 129 6.33 6.11 6.77
C LEU A 129 7.30 7.25 7.09
N GLU A 130 7.55 7.50 8.38
CA GLU A 130 8.51 8.50 8.87
C GLU A 130 9.96 8.12 8.51
N GLU A 131 10.34 6.84 8.59
CA GLU A 131 11.65 6.32 8.13
C GLU A 131 11.92 6.65 6.64
N PHE A 132 10.87 6.85 5.85
CA PHE A 132 10.94 7.20 4.43
C PHE A 132 10.62 8.67 4.14
N ASP A 133 10.61 9.56 5.14
CA ASP A 133 10.28 10.99 5.01
C ASP A 133 8.89 11.27 4.41
N LEU A 134 7.94 10.34 4.57
CA LEU A 134 6.59 10.48 4.03
C LEU A 134 5.65 11.11 5.05
N ARG A 135 5.13 12.30 4.72
CA ARG A 135 4.09 12.97 5.52
C ARG A 135 2.71 12.47 5.09
N VAL A 136 2.01 11.79 5.99
CA VAL A 136 0.68 11.21 5.71
C VAL A 136 -0.39 11.88 6.55
N THR A 137 -1.42 12.38 5.88
CA THR A 137 -2.67 12.83 6.52
C THR A 137 -3.58 11.63 6.71
N VAL A 138 -3.85 11.28 7.97
CA VAL A 138 -4.78 10.19 8.31
C VAL A 138 -6.21 10.70 8.24
N ALA A 139 -6.99 10.20 7.29
CA ALA A 139 -8.41 10.48 7.21
C ALA A 139 -9.12 9.88 8.43
N ARG A 140 -9.86 10.71 9.17
CA ARG A 140 -10.70 10.29 10.30
C ARG A 140 -12.17 10.45 9.92
N PRO A 141 -13.06 9.53 10.34
CA PRO A 141 -14.49 9.79 10.30
C PRO A 141 -14.83 11.01 11.14
N GLU A 142 -15.86 11.77 10.76
CA GLU A 142 -16.37 12.86 11.59
C GLU A 142 -16.85 12.31 12.95
N GLY A 143 -16.26 12.78 14.06
CA GLY A 143 -16.76 12.50 15.42
C GLY A 143 -15.80 11.79 16.40
N GLU A 144 -14.58 11.42 16.02
CA GLU A 144 -13.59 10.87 16.96
C GLU A 144 -12.65 11.96 17.51
N SER A 145 -12.69 12.20 18.83
CA SER A 145 -11.74 13.06 19.57
C SER A 145 -10.41 12.34 19.86
N GLU A 146 -9.37 13.14 20.14
CA GLU A 146 -7.94 12.80 20.20
C GLU A 146 -7.54 11.49 20.90
#